data_AF-A0A3L8RWL3-F1
#
_entry.id   AF-A0A3L8RWL3-F1
#
_cell.length_a   1.000
_cell.length_b   1.000
_cell.length_c   1.000
_cell.angle_alpha   90.00
_cell.angle_beta   90.00
_cell.angle_gamma   90.00
#
_symmetry.space_group_name_H-M   'P 1'
#
loop_
_entity.id
_entity.type
_entity.pdbx_description
1 polymer ?
#
loop_
_entity_poly.entity_id
_entity_poly.type
_entity_poly.pdbx_seq_one_letter_code
_entity_poly.pdbx_strand_id
1 'polypeptide(L)'
;MCRTAGEGCKEEESSKGSSQARAQRRVEAAFYCQTREDIVVEQKMWQELGLFYIPEREGMFHRGPGLNLTSGQYTAPFAGYYTFSSTLHIARREPRRRRQGCRGSRLRVLICVQSCCQHNSHLESISQLESSGDLFTISVTGTLYLQAGQYASVFVDNTAGSPLTVQSGSDFSAVLLGV
;
A
#
# COMPACT_ATOMS: atom_id res chain seq x y z
N MET A 1 -35.11 5.96 -69.67
CA MET A 1 -34.44 4.91 -70.47
C MET A 1 -32.94 5.05 -70.29
N CYS A 2 -32.33 4.17 -69.51
CA CYS A 2 -30.93 3.71 -69.67
C CYS A 2 -30.98 2.19 -69.43
N ARG A 3 -30.62 1.44 -70.47
CA ARG A 3 -30.29 0.01 -70.44
C ARG A 3 -28.88 -0.11 -69.79
N THR A 4 -28.39 -1.18 -69.17
CA THR A 4 -28.50 -2.63 -69.43
C THR A 4 -27.79 -3.39 -68.28
N ALA A 5 -28.17 -4.67 -68.07
CA ALA A 5 -27.38 -5.87 -67.71
C ALA A 5 -26.19 -5.80 -66.72
N GLY A 6 -25.94 -6.78 -65.85
CA GLY A 6 -26.48 -8.12 -65.66
C GLY A 6 -25.67 -8.87 -64.58
N GLU A 7 -26.28 -9.97 -64.10
CA GLU A 7 -25.69 -11.20 -63.54
C GLU A 7 -24.53 -11.21 -62.53
N GLY A 8 -24.85 -11.71 -61.32
CA GLY A 8 -24.29 -12.96 -60.76
C GLY A 8 -22.86 -12.97 -60.20
N CYS A 9 -22.72 -13.23 -58.89
CA CYS A 9 -21.79 -14.21 -58.31
C CYS A 9 -22.03 -14.32 -56.78
N LYS A 10 -22.36 -15.53 -56.31
CA LYS A 10 -22.23 -15.96 -54.90
C LYS A 10 -20.79 -16.46 -54.68
N GLU A 11 -20.45 -16.63 -53.40
CA GLU A 11 -19.21 -17.23 -52.82
C GLU A 11 -18.05 -16.21 -52.75
N GLU A 12 -17.26 -16.08 -51.67
CA GLU A 12 -16.98 -16.96 -50.54
C GLU A 12 -16.34 -16.14 -49.39
N GLU A 13 -16.54 -16.64 -48.17
CA GLU A 13 -15.66 -16.67 -47.00
C GLU A 13 -14.61 -15.59 -46.65
N SER A 14 -14.52 -15.40 -45.32
CA SER A 14 -13.29 -15.17 -44.56
C SER A 14 -12.71 -13.75 -44.51
N SER A 15 -12.97 -13.08 -43.40
CA SER A 15 -11.93 -13.00 -42.38
C SER A 15 -12.49 -12.46 -41.07
N LYS A 16 -12.51 -13.36 -40.08
CA LYS A 16 -12.52 -13.05 -38.65
C LYS A 16 -11.31 -12.16 -38.35
N GLY A 17 -11.47 -10.85 -38.50
CA GLY A 17 -10.52 -9.86 -37.99
C GLY A 17 -10.58 -9.92 -36.47
N SER A 18 -9.61 -10.59 -35.86
CA SER A 18 -9.47 -10.74 -34.42
C SER A 18 -9.48 -9.36 -33.74
N SER A 19 -10.60 -9.01 -33.12
CA SER A 19 -10.68 -7.92 -32.15
C SER A 19 -10.05 -8.33 -30.82
N GLN A 20 -8.91 -9.03 -30.86
CA GLN A 20 -7.93 -9.05 -29.79
C GLN A 20 -6.87 -8.03 -30.14
N ALA A 21 -7.28 -6.76 -30.16
CA ALA A 21 -6.36 -5.69 -29.82
C ALA A 21 -5.79 -6.07 -28.45
N ARG A 22 -4.55 -6.57 -28.48
CA ARG A 22 -3.69 -6.94 -27.35
C ARG A 22 -4.15 -6.16 -26.12
N ALA A 23 -4.95 -6.80 -25.25
CA ALA A 23 -5.43 -6.15 -24.04
C ALA A 23 -4.17 -5.65 -23.34
N GLN A 24 -3.97 -4.32 -23.34
CA GLN A 24 -2.82 -3.73 -22.69
C GLN A 24 -2.77 -4.36 -21.30
N ARG A 25 -1.64 -4.96 -20.92
CA ARG A 25 -1.49 -5.60 -19.62
C ARG A 25 -1.72 -4.53 -18.56
N ARG A 26 -2.97 -4.42 -18.09
CA ARG A 26 -3.38 -3.46 -17.09
C ARG A 26 -2.99 -4.04 -15.74
N VAL A 27 -2.50 -3.18 -14.86
CA VAL A 27 -2.27 -3.54 -13.46
C VAL A 27 -3.57 -4.04 -12.86
N GLU A 28 -3.62 -5.32 -12.49
CA GLU A 28 -4.85 -5.99 -12.05
C GLU A 28 -5.26 -5.60 -10.62
N ALA A 29 -4.27 -5.36 -9.75
CA ALA A 29 -4.50 -4.94 -8.37
C ALA A 29 -3.49 -3.87 -7.95
N ALA A 30 -4.00 -2.77 -7.41
CA ALA A 30 -3.18 -1.67 -6.91
C ALA A 30 -4.03 -0.74 -6.04
N PHE A 31 -3.46 -0.17 -4.99
CA PHE A 31 -4.16 0.83 -4.20
C PHE A 31 -3.21 1.88 -3.62
N TYR A 32 -3.77 3.03 -3.31
CA TYR A 32 -3.19 4.08 -2.48
C TYR A 32 -4.24 4.54 -1.48
N CYS A 33 -3.87 4.63 -0.20
CA CYS A 33 -4.72 5.15 0.85
C CYS A 33 -3.91 5.96 1.87
N GLN A 34 -4.62 6.74 2.68
CA GLN A 34 -4.05 7.58 3.73
C GLN A 34 -4.78 7.41 5.05
N THR A 35 -4.09 7.58 6.18
CA THR A 35 -4.73 7.61 7.49
C THR A 35 -5.69 8.80 7.57
N ARG A 36 -6.92 8.55 8.03
CA ARG A 36 -7.98 9.56 8.12
C ARG A 36 -7.76 10.53 9.28
N GLU A 37 -7.20 10.03 10.38
CA GLU A 37 -7.00 10.78 11.62
C GLU A 37 -5.63 10.47 12.23
N ASP A 38 -5.28 11.25 13.26
CA ASP A 38 -4.06 11.04 14.04
C ASP A 38 -4.18 9.79 14.91
N ILE A 39 -3.24 8.85 14.78
CA ILE A 39 -3.20 7.59 15.53
C ILE A 39 -2.11 7.68 16.59
N VAL A 40 -2.49 7.61 17.87
CA VAL A 40 -1.53 7.59 18.98
C VAL A 40 -1.03 6.17 19.18
N VAL A 41 0.29 5.98 19.08
CA VAL A 41 0.99 4.72 19.35
C VAL A 41 1.70 4.85 20.69
N GLU A 42 1.20 4.12 21.68
CA GLU A 42 1.73 4.15 23.04
C GLU A 42 3.20 3.66 23.10
N GLN A 43 3.87 4.05 24.18
CA GLN A 43 5.24 3.61 24.45
C GLN A 43 5.32 2.08 24.65
N LYS A 44 6.36 1.46 24.09
CA LYS A 44 6.58 0.00 24.10
C LYS A 44 5.40 -0.79 23.54
N MET A 45 4.66 -0.18 22.62
CA MET A 45 3.52 -0.78 21.97
C MET A 45 3.85 -1.09 20.51
N TRP A 46 3.32 -2.22 20.08
CA TRP A 46 3.26 -2.62 18.70
C TRP A 46 1.81 -2.50 18.23
N GLN A 47 1.57 -1.77 17.14
CA GLN A 47 0.23 -1.46 16.68
C GLN A 47 0.11 -1.60 15.15
N GLU A 48 -0.94 -2.29 14.73
CA GLU A 48 -1.42 -2.30 13.35
C GLU A 48 -2.10 -0.96 13.03
N LEU A 49 -1.72 -0.34 11.90
CA LEU A 49 -2.37 0.88 11.44
C LEU A 49 -3.64 0.53 10.67
N GLY A 50 -4.69 1.32 10.91
CA GLY A 50 -5.97 1.20 10.24
C GLY A 50 -6.58 2.58 9.98
N LEU A 51 -7.90 2.63 9.84
CA LEU A 51 -8.66 3.88 9.66
C LEU A 51 -8.17 4.70 8.45
N PHE A 52 -7.95 4.01 7.34
CA PHE A 52 -7.56 4.60 6.09
C PHE A 52 -8.76 5.15 5.30
N TYR A 53 -8.48 6.00 4.33
CA TYR A 53 -9.40 6.40 3.27
C TYR A 53 -8.63 6.54 1.95
N ILE A 54 -9.35 6.47 0.83
CA ILE A 54 -8.77 6.75 -0.50
C ILE A 54 -9.06 8.23 -0.79
N PRO A 55 -8.03 9.09 -0.92
CA PRO A 55 -8.26 10.50 -1.22
C PRO A 55 -8.80 10.69 -2.64
N GLU A 56 -9.75 11.60 -2.80
CA GLU A 56 -10.31 11.98 -4.11
C GLU A 56 -9.47 13.08 -4.77
N ARG A 57 -8.22 12.75 -5.14
CA ARG A 57 -7.29 13.68 -5.80
C ARG A 57 -6.64 13.03 -7.02
N GLU A 58 -6.17 13.86 -7.95
CA GLU A 58 -5.47 13.39 -9.14
C GLU A 58 -4.23 12.55 -8.76
N GLY A 59 -4.01 11.44 -9.46
CA GLY A 59 -2.90 10.50 -9.17
C GLY A 59 -3.21 9.42 -8.12
N MET A 60 -4.34 9.51 -7.39
CA MET A 60 -4.78 8.45 -6.48
C MET A 60 -5.37 7.27 -7.26
N PHE A 61 -5.05 6.05 -6.85
CA PHE A 61 -5.48 4.85 -7.55
C PHE A 61 -6.02 3.79 -6.60
N HIS A 62 -7.05 3.08 -7.06
CA HIS A 62 -7.59 1.89 -6.42
C HIS A 62 -8.13 0.96 -7.50
N ARG A 63 -7.59 -0.26 -7.56
CA ARG A 63 -7.85 -1.29 -8.56
C ARG A 63 -7.88 -2.64 -7.88
N GLY A 64 -8.89 -3.42 -8.21
CA GLY A 64 -9.11 -4.74 -7.62
C GLY A 64 -9.72 -4.68 -6.21
N PRO A 65 -10.16 -5.84 -5.69
CA PRO A 65 -10.63 -5.97 -4.31
C PRO A 65 -9.44 -6.19 -3.35
N GLY A 66 -9.75 -6.28 -2.06
CA GLY A 66 -8.80 -6.75 -1.04
C GLY A 66 -8.43 -5.71 0.02
N LEU A 67 -8.55 -4.42 -0.28
CA LEU A 67 -8.27 -3.36 0.69
C LEU A 67 -9.43 -3.19 1.68
N ASN A 68 -9.17 -3.43 2.95
CA ASN A 68 -10.05 -3.07 4.06
C ASN A 68 -9.56 -1.77 4.70
N LEU A 69 -10.27 -0.67 4.42
CA LEU A 69 -9.88 0.65 4.91
C LEU A 69 -9.97 0.78 6.44
N THR A 70 -10.89 0.06 7.08
CA THR A 70 -11.07 0.12 8.54
C THR A 70 -9.92 -0.57 9.26
N SER A 71 -9.59 -1.81 8.86
CA SER A 71 -8.49 -2.56 9.49
C SER A 71 -7.10 -2.22 8.96
N GLY A 72 -6.99 -1.58 7.79
CA GLY A 72 -5.72 -1.32 7.10
C GLY A 72 -5.14 -2.53 6.35
N GLN A 73 -5.83 -3.67 6.39
CA GLN A 73 -5.35 -4.90 5.77
C GLN A 73 -5.65 -4.91 4.27
N TYR A 74 -4.64 -5.26 3.48
CA TYR A 74 -4.79 -5.55 2.06
C TYR A 74 -4.67 -7.05 1.81
N THR A 75 -5.77 -7.71 1.50
CA THR A 75 -5.83 -9.13 1.12
C THR A 75 -5.55 -9.28 -0.37
N ALA A 76 -4.47 -9.97 -0.72
CA ALA A 76 -4.07 -10.19 -2.10
C ALA A 76 -5.15 -10.99 -2.88
N PRO A 77 -5.77 -10.40 -3.92
CA PRO A 77 -6.73 -11.12 -4.75
C PRO A 77 -6.06 -12.15 -5.65
N PHE A 78 -4.79 -11.93 -6.00
CA PHE A 78 -4.00 -12.79 -6.88
C PHE A 78 -2.67 -13.14 -6.20
N ALA A 79 -2.15 -14.33 -6.47
CA ALA A 79 -0.78 -14.64 -6.07
C ALA A 79 0.21 -13.84 -6.94
N GLY A 80 1.33 -13.37 -6.38
CA GLY A 80 2.36 -12.66 -7.15
C GLY A 80 3.23 -11.72 -6.33
N TYR A 81 4.11 -10.99 -7.03
CA TYR A 81 4.98 -9.98 -6.46
C TYR A 81 4.28 -8.63 -6.40
N TYR A 82 4.14 -8.10 -5.20
CA TYR A 82 3.56 -6.79 -4.93
C TYR A 82 4.68 -5.86 -4.45
N THR A 83 4.79 -4.68 -5.07
CA THR A 83 5.55 -3.60 -4.45
C THR A 83 4.66 -2.88 -3.45
N PHE A 84 5.15 -2.71 -2.22
CA PHE A 84 4.48 -1.96 -1.17
C PHE A 84 5.30 -0.72 -0.81
N SER A 85 4.60 0.35 -0.44
CA SER A 85 5.20 1.55 0.12
C SER A 85 4.32 2.11 1.23
N SER A 86 4.94 2.55 2.32
CA SER A 86 4.27 3.34 3.36
C SER A 86 5.19 4.45 3.83
N THR A 87 4.64 5.66 3.87
CA THR A 87 5.30 6.86 4.39
C THR A 87 4.51 7.40 5.56
N LEU A 88 5.11 7.40 6.74
CA LEU A 88 4.46 7.85 7.97
C LEU A 88 5.05 9.20 8.41
N HIS A 89 4.16 10.14 8.68
CA HIS A 89 4.50 11.41 9.32
C HIS A 89 4.31 11.26 10.82
N ILE A 90 5.40 11.40 11.58
CA ILE A 90 5.43 11.12 13.01
C ILE A 90 5.57 12.43 13.77
N ALA A 91 4.62 12.69 14.65
CA ALA A 91 4.69 13.74 15.66
C ALA A 91 5.03 13.14 17.02
N ARG A 92 6.00 13.73 17.69
CA ARG A 92 6.37 13.42 19.07
C ARG A 92 5.95 14.56 19.97
N ARG A 93 5.27 14.24 21.08
CA ARG A 93 5.12 15.18 22.19
C ARG A 93 6.24 14.92 23.19
N GLU A 94 7.20 15.83 23.27
CA GLU A 94 8.24 15.72 24.29
C GLU A 94 7.64 15.88 25.70
N PRO A 95 7.87 14.93 26.62
CA PRO A 95 7.48 15.11 28.01
C PRO A 95 8.28 16.27 28.60
N ARG A 96 7.58 17.27 29.18
CA ARG A 96 8.18 18.47 29.82
C ARG A 96 9.17 18.18 30.96
N ARG A 97 9.41 16.92 31.34
CA ARG A 97 10.35 16.53 32.39
C ARG A 97 11.49 15.71 31.82
N ARG A 98 12.62 16.38 31.55
CA ARG A 98 13.93 15.75 31.36
C ARG A 98 14.31 14.96 32.62
N ARG A 99 14.05 13.67 32.64
CA ARG A 99 14.77 12.71 33.49
C ARG A 99 15.01 11.43 32.69
N GLN A 100 16.28 11.03 32.67
CA GLN A 100 16.87 9.93 31.90
C GLN A 100 16.88 10.12 30.38
N GLY A 101 18.09 10.30 29.83
CA GLY A 101 18.34 10.12 28.41
C GLY A 101 17.90 8.73 27.99
N CYS A 102 16.87 8.67 27.15
CA CYS A 102 16.46 7.45 26.48
C CYS A 102 17.55 7.08 25.47
N ARG A 103 18.60 6.40 25.94
CA ARG A 103 19.65 5.85 25.09
C ARG A 103 19.01 4.82 24.15
N GLY A 104 18.94 5.15 22.86
CA GLY A 104 18.60 4.19 21.81
C GLY A 104 17.11 3.88 21.64
N SER A 105 16.20 4.84 21.90
CA SER A 105 14.81 4.70 21.47
C SER A 105 14.72 4.63 19.95
N ARG A 106 14.00 3.62 19.46
CA ARG A 106 13.83 3.36 18.03
C ARG A 106 12.35 3.29 17.69
N LEU A 107 12.02 3.80 16.52
CA LEU A 107 10.75 3.56 15.87
C LEU A 107 10.99 2.58 14.73
N ARG A 108 10.22 1.51 14.65
CA ARG A 108 10.25 0.60 13.50
C ARG A 108 8.90 0.67 12.80
N VAL A 109 8.93 0.79 11.49
CA VAL A 109 7.75 0.70 10.63
C VAL A 109 7.92 -0.53 9.77
N LEU A 110 6.93 -1.41 9.84
CA LEU A 110 6.98 -2.71 9.20
C LEU A 110 5.76 -2.89 8.29
N ILE A 111 5.95 -3.61 7.19
CA ILE A 111 4.85 -4.14 6.38
C ILE A 111 4.94 -5.65 6.46
N CYS A 112 3.95 -6.31 7.07
CA CYS A 112 4.04 -7.74 7.38
C CYS A 112 2.92 -8.53 6.71
N VAL A 113 3.29 -9.70 6.18
CA VAL A 113 2.33 -10.65 5.62
C VAL A 113 1.74 -11.50 6.74
N GLN A 114 0.42 -11.58 6.82
CA GLN A 114 -0.33 -12.32 7.85
C GLN A 114 0.08 -11.99 9.29
N SER A 115 0.40 -10.72 9.57
CA SER A 115 0.95 -10.28 10.86
C SER A 115 2.25 -10.99 11.29
N CYS A 116 2.93 -11.68 10.37
CA CYS A 116 4.20 -12.35 10.63
C CYS A 116 5.37 -11.49 10.15
N CYS A 117 5.98 -10.76 11.09
CA CYS A 117 7.13 -9.89 10.84
C CYS A 117 8.48 -10.60 11.10
N GLN A 118 8.63 -11.84 10.63
CA GLN A 118 9.86 -12.64 10.78
C GLN A 118 10.30 -13.16 9.42
N HIS A 119 11.54 -13.65 9.31
CA HIS A 119 12.08 -14.19 8.06
C HIS A 119 11.91 -13.21 6.87
N ASN A 120 11.68 -13.72 5.66
CA ASN A 120 11.52 -12.93 4.43
C ASN A 120 10.05 -12.51 4.16
N SER A 121 9.19 -12.45 5.19
CA SER A 121 7.76 -12.12 5.04
C SER A 121 7.39 -10.70 5.47
N HIS A 122 8.37 -9.79 5.53
CA HIS A 122 8.12 -8.41 5.88
C HIS A 122 9.14 -7.44 5.27
N LEU A 123 8.74 -6.17 5.23
CA LEU A 123 9.62 -5.04 4.97
C LEU A 123 9.77 -4.25 6.27
N GLU A 124 10.93 -3.61 6.46
CA GLU A 124 11.21 -2.84 7.66
C GLU A 124 12.00 -1.58 7.35
N SER A 125 11.68 -0.52 8.09
CA SER A 125 12.50 0.69 8.22
C SER A 125 12.63 1.06 9.69
N ILE A 126 13.84 1.43 10.11
CA ILE A 126 14.15 1.77 11.51
C ILE A 126 14.63 3.21 11.57
N SER A 127 14.00 4.02 12.42
CA SER A 127 14.44 5.38 12.72
C SER A 127 14.92 5.48 14.16
N GLN A 128 16.05 6.16 14.36
CA GLN A 128 16.52 6.55 15.69
C GLN A 128 15.82 7.82 16.12
N LEU A 129 15.21 7.77 17.31
CA LEU A 129 14.49 8.91 17.85
C LEU A 129 15.48 9.85 18.58
N GLU A 130 16.05 10.78 17.82
CA GLU A 130 16.96 11.79 18.36
C GLU A 130 16.20 12.89 19.12
N SER A 131 16.92 13.68 19.92
CA SER A 131 16.33 14.63 20.87
C SER A 131 15.79 15.92 20.23
N SER A 132 16.04 16.17 18.94
CA SER A 132 15.97 17.52 18.35
C SER A 132 14.77 17.78 17.42
N GLY A 133 13.86 16.83 17.22
CA GLY A 133 12.71 17.01 16.33
C GLY A 133 11.39 16.51 16.92
N ASP A 134 10.38 17.37 16.91
CA ASP A 134 9.00 17.02 17.25
C ASP A 134 8.26 16.39 16.06
N LEU A 135 8.76 16.57 14.84
CA LEU A 135 8.15 16.08 13.60
C LEU A 135 9.21 15.47 12.70
N PHE A 136 8.97 14.26 12.20
CA PHE A 136 9.83 13.61 11.21
C PHE A 136 9.03 12.65 10.34
N THR A 137 9.63 12.19 9.25
CA THR A 137 9.02 11.21 8.33
C THR A 137 9.87 9.95 8.28
N ILE A 138 9.21 8.80 8.27
CA ILE A 138 9.85 7.49 8.05
C ILE A 138 9.10 6.76 6.93
N SER A 139 9.85 6.14 6.02
CA SER A 139 9.29 5.41 4.90
C SER A 139 9.84 4.00 4.83
N VAL A 140 8.99 3.05 4.41
CA VAL A 140 9.36 1.69 4.08
C VAL A 140 8.81 1.36 2.69
N THR A 141 9.68 0.86 1.82
CA THR A 141 9.32 0.49 0.44
C THR A 141 10.05 -0.79 0.07
N GLY A 142 9.38 -1.69 -0.65
CA GLY A 142 9.98 -2.94 -1.09
C GLY A 142 9.00 -3.83 -1.81
N THR A 143 9.40 -5.07 -2.07
CA THR A 143 8.60 -6.05 -2.80
C THR A 143 8.41 -7.30 -1.96
N LEU A 144 7.17 -7.78 -1.86
CA LEU A 144 6.81 -9.01 -1.18
C LEU A 144 6.02 -9.91 -2.11
N TYR A 145 6.27 -11.21 -2.04
CA TYR A 145 5.43 -12.19 -2.71
C TYR A 145 4.26 -12.56 -1.78
N LEU A 146 3.03 -12.45 -2.28
CA LEU A 146 1.83 -12.87 -1.56
C LEU A 146 1.15 -14.00 -2.33
N GLN A 147 0.66 -15.01 -1.60
CA GLN A 147 -0.32 -15.96 -2.11
C GLN A 147 -1.72 -15.31 -2.10
N ALA A 148 -2.59 -15.77 -2.99
CA ALA A 148 -3.99 -15.32 -2.99
C ALA A 148 -4.64 -15.59 -1.63
N GLY A 149 -5.31 -14.59 -1.06
CA GLY A 149 -5.93 -14.63 0.26
C GLY A 149 -5.00 -14.31 1.43
N GLN A 150 -3.69 -14.18 1.23
CA GLN A 150 -2.82 -13.60 2.26
C GLN A 150 -3.04 -12.08 2.34
N TYR A 151 -2.95 -11.53 3.55
CA TYR A 151 -3.01 -10.08 3.74
C TYR A 151 -1.66 -9.50 4.10
N ALA A 152 -1.45 -8.24 3.75
CA ALA A 152 -0.37 -7.40 4.25
C ALA A 152 -0.94 -6.16 4.94
N SER A 153 -0.26 -5.68 5.97
CA SER A 153 -0.66 -4.50 6.75
C SER A 153 0.56 -3.77 7.30
N VAL A 154 0.38 -2.50 7.66
CA VAL A 154 1.43 -1.65 8.22
C VAL A 154 1.39 -1.72 9.74
N PHE A 155 2.55 -1.95 10.34
CA PHE A 155 2.73 -2.00 11.78
C PHE A 155 3.76 -0.97 12.24
N VAL A 156 3.52 -0.42 13.43
CA VAL A 156 4.45 0.50 14.10
C VAL A 156 4.87 -0.11 15.43
N ASP A 157 6.18 -0.26 15.62
CA ASP A 157 6.80 -0.67 16.88
C ASP A 157 7.46 0.55 17.53
N ASN A 158 6.80 1.10 18.55
CA ASN A 158 7.32 2.23 19.32
C ASN A 158 8.11 1.71 20.53
N THR A 159 9.42 1.59 20.40
CA THR A 159 10.29 1.22 21.53
C THR A 159 10.68 2.42 22.41
N ALA A 160 10.18 3.63 22.09
CA ALA A 160 10.47 4.82 22.85
C ALA A 160 9.83 4.81 24.24
N GLY A 161 10.36 5.65 25.13
CA GLY A 161 9.83 5.86 26.48
C GLY A 161 8.64 6.81 26.56
N SER A 162 8.07 7.21 25.41
CA SER A 162 6.93 8.12 25.31
C SER A 162 6.03 7.74 24.13
N PRO A 163 4.73 8.07 24.19
CA PRO A 163 3.84 7.89 23.05
C PRO A 163 4.30 8.73 21.85
N LEU A 164 3.97 8.24 20.66
CA LEU A 164 4.16 8.92 19.38
C LEU A 164 2.82 9.02 18.67
N THR A 165 2.69 9.96 17.75
CA THR A 165 1.48 10.13 16.95
C THR A 165 1.82 9.96 15.48
N VAL A 166 1.21 8.98 14.82
CA VAL A 166 1.17 8.90 13.35
C VAL A 166 0.12 9.91 12.89
N GLN A 167 0.54 10.92 12.15
CA GLN A 167 -0.36 11.98 11.71
C GLN A 167 -1.30 11.48 10.62
N SER A 168 -2.49 12.08 10.57
CA SER A 168 -3.39 12.00 9.44
C SER A 168 -2.69 12.36 8.12
N GLY A 169 -3.07 11.70 7.04
CA GLY A 169 -2.42 11.86 5.73
C GLY A 169 -1.17 11.00 5.51
N SER A 170 -0.75 10.20 6.50
CA SER A 170 0.29 9.18 6.31
C SER A 170 -0.19 8.11 5.33
N ASP A 171 0.67 7.66 4.41
CA ASP A 171 0.27 6.83 3.28
C ASP A 171 0.62 5.34 3.42
N PHE A 172 -0.19 4.53 2.73
CA PHE A 172 0.07 3.13 2.45
C PHE A 172 -0.42 2.80 1.04
N SER A 173 0.41 2.10 0.27
CA SER A 173 0.10 1.74 -1.11
C SER A 173 0.71 0.40 -1.50
N ALA A 174 0.10 -0.23 -2.50
CA ALA A 174 0.66 -1.40 -3.15
C ALA A 174 0.31 -1.47 -4.63
N VAL A 175 1.15 -2.15 -5.41
CA VAL A 175 0.92 -2.44 -6.82
C VAL A 175 1.35 -3.88 -7.13
N LEU A 176 0.46 -4.68 -7.72
CA LEU A 176 0.80 -5.99 -8.27
C LEU A 176 1.67 -5.81 -9.52
N LEU A 177 2.90 -6.33 -9.47
CA LEU A 177 3.85 -6.27 -10.57
C LEU A 177 3.62 -7.42 -11.56
N GLY A 178 3.30 -8.62 -11.04
CA GLY A 178 3.08 -9.83 -11.83
C GLY A 178 3.47 -11.10 -11.09
N VAL A 179 3.45 -12.21 -11.83
CA VAL A 179 3.89 -13.55 -11.42
C VAL A 179 5.01 -14.04 -12.30
#